data_AF-A0A8T3NK26-F1
#
_entry.id   AF-A0A8T3NK26-F1
#
_cell.length_a   1.000
_cell.length_b   1.000
_cell.length_c   1.000
_cell.angle_alpha   90.00
_cell.angle_beta   90.00
_cell.angle_gamma   90.00
#
_symmetry.space_group_name_H-M   'P 1'
#
loop_
_entity.id
_entity.type
_entity.pdbx_description
1 polymer ?
#
loop_
_entity_poly.entity_id
_entity_poly.type
_entity_poly.pdbx_seq_one_letter_code
_entity_poly.pdbx_strand_id
1 'polypeptide(L)'
;MTQNNRGGLLGEIAGLEGEDRRARLFEAQAAYDEALEHRRPEVAPLDYAMALGNDAISLCQIAAISGEDRRGRLAEALRCAYTALAVFVRMEHGPYRRQAVDLLQWIRAGAGELFVELWAELDVGEPPGWLADGGAD
;
A
#
# COMPACT_ATOMS: atom_id res chain seq x y z
N MET A 1 -1.97 -13.12 12.93
CA MET A 1 -1.41 -14.12 12.00
C MET A 1 -2.11 -14.06 10.64
N THR A 2 -2.41 -12.87 10.10
CA THR A 2 -3.52 -12.76 9.12
C THR A 2 -3.31 -11.81 7.94
N GLN A 3 -2.20 -11.07 7.85
CA GLN A 3 -1.90 -10.21 6.68
C GLN A 3 -0.75 -10.76 5.82
N ASN A 4 0.31 -11.31 6.42
CA ASN A 4 1.45 -11.86 5.67
C ASN A 4 1.06 -13.03 4.75
N ASN A 5 0.03 -13.79 5.11
CA ASN A 5 -0.49 -14.87 4.28
C ASN A 5 -1.40 -14.37 3.14
N ARG A 6 -1.91 -13.13 3.20
CA ARG A 6 -2.75 -12.55 2.13
C ARG A 6 -1.92 -11.97 0.98
N GLY A 7 -0.79 -11.32 1.28
CA GLY A 7 0.09 -10.77 0.24
C GLY A 7 0.60 -11.83 -0.73
N GLY A 8 1.02 -13.00 -0.21
CA GLY A 8 1.44 -14.15 -1.02
C GLY A 8 0.30 -14.81 -1.79
N LEU A 9 -0.83 -15.06 -1.14
CA LEU A 9 -2.00 -15.69 -1.76
C LEU A 9 -2.59 -14.82 -2.88
N LEU A 10 -2.62 -13.49 -2.70
CA LEU A 10 -3.11 -12.57 -3.73
C LEU A 10 -2.14 -12.48 -4.93
N GLY A 11 -0.84 -12.67 -4.73
CA GLY A 11 0.15 -12.80 -5.81
C GLY A 11 -0.03 -14.09 -6.61
N GLU A 12 -0.31 -15.22 -5.96
CA GLU A 12 -0.60 -16.50 -6.63
C GLU A 12 -1.92 -16.48 -7.41
N ILE A 13 -2.94 -15.80 -6.88
CA ILE A 13 -4.21 -15.56 -7.60
C ILE A 13 -3.97 -14.67 -8.85
N ALA A 14 -2.81 -14.02 -8.99
CA ALA A 14 -2.54 -13.11 -10.11
C ALA A 14 -2.28 -13.82 -11.43
N GLY A 15 -1.84 -15.07 -11.35
CA GLY A 15 -1.58 -15.93 -12.49
C GLY A 15 -2.76 -16.82 -12.90
N LEU A 16 -3.93 -16.71 -12.27
CA LEU A 16 -5.09 -17.56 -12.61
C LEU A 16 -5.82 -17.00 -13.83
N GLU A 17 -5.63 -17.65 -14.98
CA GLU A 17 -6.39 -17.40 -16.20
C GLU A 17 -7.86 -17.84 -16.03
N GLY A 18 -8.79 -16.92 -16.28
CA GLY A 18 -10.23 -17.24 -16.41
C GLY A 18 -11.19 -16.43 -15.53
N GLU A 19 -10.69 -15.70 -14.54
CA GLU A 19 -11.48 -14.70 -13.80
C GLU A 19 -10.95 -13.29 -14.07
N ASP A 20 -11.84 -12.30 -14.23
CA ASP A 20 -11.44 -10.90 -14.42
C ASP A 20 -10.91 -10.30 -13.11
N ARG A 21 -9.72 -10.75 -12.72
CA ARG A 21 -8.97 -10.27 -11.56
C ARG A 21 -8.81 -8.76 -11.61
N ARG A 22 -8.57 -8.22 -12.81
CA ARG A 22 -8.47 -6.79 -13.05
C ARG A 22 -9.75 -6.11 -12.56
N ALA A 23 -10.93 -6.54 -13.00
CA ALA A 23 -12.20 -6.01 -12.52
C ALA A 23 -12.35 -6.07 -10.99
N ARG A 24 -12.01 -7.20 -10.35
CA ARG A 24 -12.08 -7.32 -8.88
C ARG A 24 -11.15 -6.38 -8.13
N LEU A 25 -9.95 -6.12 -8.65
CA LEU A 25 -9.03 -5.16 -8.05
C LEU A 25 -9.58 -3.73 -8.14
N PHE A 26 -10.22 -3.38 -9.25
CA PHE A 26 -10.90 -2.10 -9.40
C PHE A 26 -12.15 -1.98 -8.52
N GLU A 27 -12.93 -3.05 -8.37
CA GLU A 27 -14.06 -3.10 -7.42
C GLU A 27 -13.57 -2.94 -5.97
N ALA A 28 -12.46 -3.60 -5.61
CA ALA A 28 -11.84 -3.45 -4.30
C ALA A 28 -11.38 -2.00 -4.05
N GLN A 29 -10.74 -1.37 -5.05
CA GLN A 29 -10.35 0.04 -4.96
C GLN A 29 -11.56 0.94 -4.74
N ALA A 30 -12.63 0.77 -5.54
CA ALA A 30 -13.86 1.55 -5.38
C ALA A 30 -14.51 1.36 -3.99
N ALA A 31 -14.48 0.14 -3.45
CA ALA A 31 -14.98 -0.13 -2.11
C ALA A 31 -14.10 0.50 -1.01
N TYR A 32 -12.79 0.57 -1.21
CA TYR A 32 -11.90 1.30 -0.29
C TYR A 32 -12.09 2.81 -0.39
N ASP A 33 -12.27 3.36 -1.60
CA ASP A 33 -12.59 4.76 -1.81
C ASP A 33 -13.87 5.15 -1.05
N GLU A 34 -14.96 4.38 -1.23
CA GLU A 34 -16.22 4.56 -0.48
C GLU A 34 -16.01 4.44 1.03
N ALA A 35 -15.25 3.43 1.48
CA ALA A 35 -14.97 3.26 2.91
C ALA A 35 -14.19 4.46 3.49
N LEU A 36 -13.26 5.05 2.72
CA LEU A 36 -12.46 6.22 3.12
C LEU A 36 -13.27 7.53 3.08
N GLU A 37 -14.37 7.60 2.34
CA GLU A 37 -15.31 8.72 2.43
C GLU A 37 -15.97 8.80 3.81
N HIS A 38 -16.29 7.64 4.40
CA HIS A 38 -16.98 7.53 5.69
C HIS A 38 -16.03 7.35 6.88
N ARG A 39 -14.87 6.72 6.68
CA ARG A 39 -13.86 6.54 7.72
C ARG A 39 -12.95 7.75 7.73
N ARG A 40 -13.03 8.52 8.81
CA ARG A 40 -12.18 9.68 9.05
C ARG A 40 -11.13 9.32 10.12
N PRO A 41 -9.88 9.77 10.00
CA PRO A 41 -8.85 9.51 10.99
C PRO A 41 -9.22 10.03 12.40
N GLU A 42 -10.13 11.00 12.50
CA GLU A 42 -10.62 11.55 13.77
C GLU A 42 -11.66 10.65 14.46
N VAL A 43 -12.40 9.85 13.69
CA VAL A 43 -13.55 9.07 14.19
C VAL A 43 -13.19 7.61 14.39
N ALA A 44 -12.49 7.02 13.42
CA ALA A 44 -12.13 5.61 13.41
C ALA A 44 -10.70 5.44 12.86
N PRO A 45 -9.67 5.90 13.59
CA PRO A 45 -8.29 5.95 13.10
C PRO A 45 -7.75 4.56 12.71
N LEU A 46 -8.11 3.52 13.46
CA LEU A 46 -7.68 2.16 13.17
C LEU A 46 -8.26 1.65 11.84
N ASP A 47 -9.59 1.77 11.67
CA ASP A 47 -10.29 1.30 10.47
C ASP A 47 -9.92 2.09 9.22
N TYR A 48 -9.63 3.39 9.39
CA TYR A 48 -9.10 4.26 8.35
C TYR A 48 -7.70 3.79 7.89
N ALA A 49 -6.78 3.59 8.84
CA ALA A 49 -5.42 3.15 8.51
C ALA A 49 -5.38 1.73 7.91
N MET A 50 -6.26 0.84 8.37
CA MET A 50 -6.41 -0.49 7.79
C MET A 50 -6.98 -0.45 6.36
N ALA A 51 -7.94 0.44 6.08
CA ALA A 51 -8.45 0.64 4.72
C ALA A 51 -7.33 1.11 3.78
N LEU A 52 -6.58 2.14 4.18
CA LEU A 52 -5.44 2.65 3.42
C LEU A 52 -4.38 1.57 3.15
N GLY A 53 -4.05 0.75 4.16
CA GLY A 53 -3.07 -0.32 3.99
C GLY A 53 -3.52 -1.40 2.99
N ASN A 54 -4.81 -1.75 2.99
CA ASN A 54 -5.35 -2.71 2.03
C ASN A 54 -5.43 -2.11 0.61
N ASP A 55 -5.82 -0.83 0.50
CA ASP A 55 -5.87 -0.12 -0.77
C ASP A 55 -4.49 -0.01 -1.42
N ALA A 56 -3.45 0.30 -0.63
CA ALA A 56 -2.06 0.29 -1.10
C ALA A 56 -1.65 -1.06 -1.69
N ILE A 57 -2.07 -2.19 -1.09
CA ILE A 57 -1.80 -3.53 -1.62
C ILE A 57 -2.51 -3.74 -2.97
N SER A 58 -3.78 -3.35 -3.07
CA SER A 58 -4.55 -3.43 -4.31
C SER A 58 -3.93 -2.60 -5.43
N LEU A 59 -3.49 -1.38 -5.13
CA LEU A 59 -2.81 -0.50 -6.09
C LEU A 59 -1.49 -1.08 -6.61
N CYS A 60 -0.68 -1.71 -5.75
CA CYS A 60 0.52 -2.43 -6.20
C CYS A 60 0.20 -3.60 -7.14
N GLN A 61 -0.91 -4.29 -6.90
CA GLN A 61 -1.34 -5.39 -7.77
C GLN A 61 -1.83 -4.88 -9.12
N ILE A 62 -2.55 -3.75 -9.14
CA ILE A 62 -2.95 -3.07 -10.39
C ILE A 62 -1.71 -2.57 -11.13
N ALA A 63 -0.72 -2.01 -10.43
CA ALA A 63 0.52 -1.52 -11.02
C ALA A 63 1.35 -2.61 -11.74
N ALA A 64 1.13 -3.88 -11.39
CA ALA A 64 1.77 -5.03 -12.02
C ALA A 64 1.02 -5.54 -13.27
N ILE A 65 -0.19 -5.03 -13.57
CA ILE A 65 -0.97 -5.41 -14.75
C ILE A 65 -0.42 -4.68 -15.97
N SER A 66 -0.13 -5.43 -17.04
CA SER A 66 0.30 -4.86 -18.32
C SER A 66 -0.70 -3.85 -18.86
N GLY A 67 -0.21 -2.67 -19.24
CA GLY A 67 -1.03 -1.58 -19.79
C GLY A 67 -1.62 -0.61 -18.76
N GLU A 68 -1.46 -0.87 -17.46
CA GLU A 68 -1.81 0.08 -16.41
C GLU A 68 -0.75 1.16 -16.20
N ASP A 69 -1.16 2.31 -15.65
CA ASP A 69 -0.25 3.36 -15.20
C ASP A 69 0.50 2.91 -13.94
N ARG A 70 1.57 2.14 -14.14
CA ARG A 70 2.40 1.64 -13.05
C ARG A 70 2.95 2.76 -12.16
N ARG A 71 3.31 3.92 -12.72
CA ARG A 71 3.88 5.03 -11.95
C ARG A 71 2.82 5.61 -11.02
N GLY A 72 1.67 6.02 -11.57
CA GLY A 72 0.59 6.62 -10.79
C GLY A 72 0.07 5.69 -9.71
N ARG A 73 -0.09 4.39 -10.02
CA ARG A 73 -0.54 3.38 -9.05
C ARG A 73 0.45 3.19 -7.90
N LEU A 74 1.76 3.18 -8.18
CA LEU A 74 2.77 3.08 -7.13
C LEU A 74 2.88 4.37 -6.30
N ALA A 75 2.71 5.54 -6.91
CA ALA A 75 2.65 6.83 -6.21
C ALA A 75 1.51 6.83 -5.18
N GLU A 76 0.34 6.39 -5.60
CA GLU A 76 -0.84 6.33 -4.74
C GLU A 76 -0.70 5.27 -3.65
N ALA A 77 -0.19 4.08 -3.99
CA ALA A 77 0.09 3.04 -3.01
C ALA A 77 1.05 3.53 -1.91
N LEU A 78 2.11 4.24 -2.31
CA LEU A 78 3.09 4.80 -1.40
C LEU A 78 2.46 5.83 -0.45
N ARG A 79 1.61 6.73 -0.97
CA ARG A 79 0.84 7.71 -0.18
C ARG A 79 -0.08 7.02 0.83
N CYS A 80 -0.83 6.01 0.40
CA CYS A 80 -1.74 5.25 1.27
C CYS A 80 -0.97 4.52 2.38
N ALA A 81 0.11 3.81 2.04
CA ALA A 81 0.94 3.08 3.01
C ALA A 81 1.63 4.02 4.01
N TYR A 82 2.16 5.16 3.57
CA TYR A 82 2.79 6.15 4.44
C TYR A 82 1.78 6.77 5.41
N THR A 83 0.58 7.11 4.92
CA THR A 83 -0.50 7.64 5.75
C THR A 83 -0.96 6.62 6.79
N ALA A 84 -1.10 5.35 6.41
CA ALA A 84 -1.42 4.27 7.34
C ALA A 84 -0.36 4.12 8.44
N LEU A 85 0.93 4.14 8.07
CA LEU A 85 2.03 4.09 9.03
C LEU A 85 1.95 5.25 10.03
N ALA A 86 1.74 6.48 9.56
CA ALA A 86 1.64 7.66 10.42
C ALA A 86 0.53 7.53 11.47
N VAL A 87 -0.63 6.97 11.08
CA VAL A 87 -1.73 6.70 12.01
C VAL A 87 -1.37 5.60 13.01
N PHE A 88 -0.81 4.47 12.55
CA PHE A 88 -0.42 3.38 13.46
C PHE A 88 0.67 3.79 14.45
N VAL A 89 1.59 4.69 14.06
CA VAL A 89 2.58 5.29 14.97
C VAL A 89 1.89 6.13 16.03
N ARG A 90 0.95 7.00 15.64
CA ARG A 90 0.19 7.85 16.57
C ARG A 90 -0.65 7.05 17.56
N MET A 91 -1.17 5.90 17.13
CA MET A 91 -1.96 4.99 17.97
C MET A 91 -1.11 4.02 18.82
N GLU A 92 0.22 4.07 18.71
CA GLU A 92 1.14 3.13 19.38
C GLU A 92 0.86 1.65 19.04
N HIS A 93 0.31 1.38 17.86
CA HIS A 93 -0.17 0.05 17.50
C HIS A 93 0.94 -0.82 16.88
N GLY A 94 1.85 -1.33 17.73
CA GLY A 94 3.09 -2.00 17.35
C GLY A 94 3.00 -3.03 16.21
N PRO A 95 2.06 -4.01 16.23
CA PRO A 95 1.91 -4.99 15.16
C PRO A 95 1.55 -4.41 13.79
N TYR A 96 0.63 -3.43 13.75
CA TYR A 96 0.21 -2.80 12.49
C TYR A 96 1.23 -1.80 11.97
N ARG A 97 1.93 -1.10 12.87
CA ARG A 97 3.09 -0.30 12.51
C ARG A 97 4.13 -1.13 11.76
N ARG A 98 4.44 -2.33 12.25
CA ARG A 98 5.39 -3.23 11.58
C ARG A 98 4.90 -3.64 10.19
N GLN A 99 3.63 -4.01 10.07
CA GLN A 99 3.04 -4.35 8.77
C GLN A 99 3.10 -3.20 7.77
N ALA A 100 2.88 -1.95 8.20
CA ALA A 100 2.98 -0.79 7.33
C ALA A 100 4.42 -0.48 6.91
N VAL A 101 5.41 -0.74 7.79
CA VAL A 101 6.85 -0.67 7.44
C VAL A 101 7.19 -1.72 6.37
N ASP A 102 6.78 -2.96 6.58
CA ASP A 102 7.03 -4.06 5.62
C ASP A 102 6.39 -3.74 4.25
N LEU A 103 5.18 -3.17 4.26
CA LEU A 103 4.48 -2.73 3.06
C LEU A 103 5.23 -1.61 2.32
N LEU A 104 5.73 -0.59 3.03
CA LEU A 104 6.53 0.48 2.43
C LEU A 104 7.83 -0.04 1.82
N GLN A 105 8.50 -1.00 2.47
CA GLN A 105 9.70 -1.65 1.92
C GLN A 105 9.37 -2.45 0.66
N TRP A 106 8.23 -3.16 0.63
CA TRP A 106 7.76 -3.86 -0.56
C TRP A 106 7.44 -2.90 -1.71
N ILE A 107 6.76 -1.79 -1.43
CA ILE A 107 6.49 -0.73 -2.43
C ILE A 107 7.79 -0.14 -2.95
N ARG A 108 8.76 0.16 -2.08
CA ARG A 108 10.09 0.66 -2.49
C ARG A 108 10.77 -0.32 -3.44
N ALA A 109 10.78 -1.61 -3.09
CA ALA A 109 11.42 -2.63 -3.91
C ALA A 109 10.71 -2.76 -5.27
N GLY A 110 9.37 -2.76 -5.25
CA GLY A 110 8.54 -2.79 -6.44
C GLY A 110 8.67 -1.57 -7.32
N ALA A 111 8.93 -0.38 -6.76
CA ALA A 111 9.14 0.86 -7.50
C ALA A 111 10.53 0.95 -8.16
N GLY A 112 11.56 0.35 -7.55
CA GLY A 112 12.92 0.37 -8.06
C GLY A 112 13.46 1.81 -8.14
N GLU A 113 13.95 2.20 -9.32
CA GLU A 113 14.48 3.55 -9.58
C GLU A 113 13.41 4.65 -9.44
N LEU A 114 12.12 4.32 -9.65
CA LEU A 114 11.04 5.30 -9.51
C LEU A 114 10.85 5.78 -8.07
N PHE A 115 11.35 5.02 -7.08
CA PHE A 115 11.06 5.30 -5.67
C PHE A 115 11.44 6.72 -5.25
N VAL A 116 12.60 7.22 -5.68
CA VAL A 116 13.09 8.55 -5.27
C VAL A 116 12.14 9.65 -5.75
N GLU A 117 11.69 9.56 -6.99
CA GLU A 117 10.75 10.52 -7.57
C GLU A 117 9.38 10.42 -6.90
N LEU A 118 8.85 9.20 -6.74
CA LEU A 118 7.57 8.96 -6.09
C LEU A 118 7.56 9.42 -4.62
N TRP A 119 8.69 9.25 -3.92
CA TRP A 119 8.83 9.73 -2.55
C TRP A 119 8.86 11.26 -2.49
N ALA A 120 9.58 11.92 -3.41
CA ALA A 120 9.61 13.38 -3.49
C ALA A 120 8.21 13.97 -3.75
N GLU A 121 7.37 13.30 -4.55
CA GLU A 121 5.98 13.70 -4.80
C GLU A 121 5.09 13.67 -3.54
N LEU A 122 5.46 12.92 -2.50
CA LEU A 122 4.72 12.92 -1.24
C LEU A 122 4.85 14.24 -0.46
N ASP A 123 5.95 14.98 -0.67
CA ASP A 123 6.28 16.22 0.06
C ASP A 123 6.32 16.03 1.59
N VAL A 124 6.90 14.91 2.06
CA VAL A 124 6.98 14.53 3.49
C VAL A 124 8.41 14.57 4.06
N GLY A 125 9.34 15.19 3.35
CA GLY A 125 10.77 15.19 3.66
C GLY A 125 11.51 13.96 3.16
N GLU A 126 12.74 13.74 3.65
CA GLU A 126 13.57 12.61 3.22
C GLU A 126 13.01 11.26 3.70
N PRO A 127 13.19 10.17 2.92
CA PRO A 127 12.78 8.86 3.35
C PRO A 127 13.57 8.45 4.60
N PRO A 128 12.92 7.81 5.60
CA PRO A 128 13.64 7.26 6.74
C PRO A 128 14.73 6.29 6.27
N GLY A 129 15.86 6.21 6.99
CA GLY A 129 17.00 5.37 6.58
C GLY A 129 16.64 3.90 6.29
N TRP A 130 15.77 3.30 7.12
CA TRP A 130 15.26 1.93 6.92
C TRP A 130 14.47 1.73 5.61
N LEU A 131 14.04 2.81 4.96
CA LEU A 131 13.34 2.82 3.69
C LEU A 131 14.23 3.32 2.54
N ALA A 132 15.14 4.26 2.82
CA ALA A 132 16.08 4.82 1.86
C ALA A 132 17.10 3.79 1.36
N ASP A 133 17.66 2.98 2.27
CA ASP A 133 18.83 2.15 1.99
C ASP A 133 18.51 0.81 1.30
N GLY A 134 17.24 0.56 0.94
CA GLY A 134 16.87 -0.65 0.22
C GLY A 134 17.23 -1.94 0.97
N GLY A 135 16.98 -1.99 2.28
CA GLY A 135 16.92 -3.23 3.07
C GLY A 135 18.05 -4.23 2.82
N ALA A 136 19.27 -3.89 3.24
CA ALA A 136 20.32 -4.87 3.50
C ALA A 136 20.95 -4.56 4.86
N ASP A 137 20.35 -5.14 5.91
CA ASP A 137 21.04 -5.49 7.16
C ASP A 137 20.43 -6.81 7.69
#